data_AF-A0A6A4IDW4-F1
#
_entry.id   AF-A0A6A4IDW4-F1
#
_cell.length_a   1.000
_cell.length_b   1.000
_cell.length_c   1.000
_cell.angle_alpha   90.00
_cell.angle_beta   90.00
_cell.angle_gamma   90.00
#
_symmetry.space_group_name_H-M   'P 1'
#
loop_
_entity.id
_entity.type
_entity.pdbx_description
1 polymer ?
#
loop_
_entity_poly.entity_id
_entity_poly.type
_entity_poly.pdbx_seq_one_letter_code
_entity_poly.pdbx_strand_id
1 'polypeptide(L)'
;KVVLSWVPGHMGYPGNERADAEAKKAAASTTQSSPNHKLPSQLHKPLPRSRTSVVRTFKRELERRHADGWKESPRYAKFRGID
;
A
#
# COMPACT_ATOMS: atom_id res chain seq x y z
N LYS A 1 -18.76 24.80 -21.35
CA LYS A 1 -17.95 25.47 -20.31
C LYS A 1 -17.66 24.46 -19.22
N VAL A 2 -16.40 24.19 -18.88
CA VAL A 2 -16.02 23.25 -17.81
C VAL A 2 -15.56 24.07 -16.61
N VAL A 3 -16.00 23.71 -15.41
CA VAL A 3 -15.57 24.34 -14.16
C VAL A 3 -14.70 23.34 -13.41
N LEU A 4 -13.48 23.74 -13.06
CA LEU A 4 -12.57 22.94 -12.27
C LEU A 4 -12.65 23.38 -10.80
N SER A 5 -12.56 22.45 -9.86
CA SER A 5 -12.58 22.75 -8.43
C SER A 5 -11.67 21.79 -7.68
N TRP A 6 -10.92 22.31 -6.73
CA TRP A 6 -10.12 21.50 -5.81
C TRP A 6 -10.99 21.02 -4.66
N VAL A 7 -10.87 19.73 -4.33
CA VAL A 7 -11.62 19.10 -3.24
C VAL A 7 -10.60 18.53 -2.26
N PRO A 8 -10.76 18.75 -0.94
CA PRO A 8 -9.86 18.17 0.04
C PRO A 8 -10.01 16.63 0.04
N GLY A 9 -8.87 15.94 0.10
CA GLY A 9 -8.83 14.48 0.16
C GLY A 9 -9.34 13.95 1.50
N HIS A 10 -9.90 12.73 1.49
CA HIS A 10 -10.33 11.99 2.68
C HIS A 10 -11.36 12.72 3.58
N MET A 11 -12.15 13.62 3.02
CA MET A 11 -13.18 14.39 3.74
C MET A 11 -14.61 13.85 3.54
N GLY A 12 -14.81 12.62 3.05
CA GLY A 12 -16.16 12.07 2.88
C GLY A 12 -16.86 12.47 1.58
N TYR A 13 -16.19 13.15 0.64
CA TYR A 13 -16.81 13.56 -0.63
C TYR A 13 -17.08 12.36 -1.53
N PRO A 14 -18.35 11.95 -1.76
CA PRO A 14 -18.64 10.64 -2.35
C PRO A 14 -18.04 10.45 -3.75
N GLY A 15 -18.04 11.49 -4.58
CA GLY A 15 -17.45 11.43 -5.92
C GLY A 15 -15.93 11.27 -5.89
N ASN A 16 -15.25 12.01 -5.02
CA ASN A 16 -13.79 11.93 -4.87
C ASN A 16 -13.38 10.58 -4.27
N GLU A 17 -14.11 10.09 -3.28
CA GLU A 17 -13.82 8.79 -2.65
C GLU A 17 -14.04 7.61 -3.59
N ARG A 18 -15.10 7.66 -4.41
CA ARG A 18 -15.31 6.65 -5.46
C ARG A 18 -14.19 6.68 -6.48
N ALA A 19 -13.76 7.86 -6.92
CA ALA A 19 -12.64 8.00 -7.85
C ALA A 19 -11.33 7.46 -7.25
N ASP A 20 -11.03 7.78 -5.99
CA ASP A 20 -9.86 7.27 -5.26
C ASP A 20 -9.90 5.74 -5.09
N ALA A 21 -11.07 5.18 -4.79
CA ALA A 21 -11.25 3.73 -4.69
C ALA A 21 -10.98 3.02 -6.01
N GLU A 22 -11.50 3.51 -7.14
CA GLU A 22 -11.24 2.95 -8.46
C GLU A 22 -9.76 3.10 -8.88
N ALA A 23 -9.15 4.26 -8.57
CA ALA A 23 -7.73 4.46 -8.82
C ALA A 23 -6.86 3.47 -8.03
N LYS A 24 -7.19 3.19 -6.77
CA LYS A 24 -6.52 2.18 -5.94
C LYS A 24 -6.69 0.77 -6.50
N LYS A 25 -7.90 0.40 -6.96
CA LYS A 25 -8.15 -0.90 -7.61
C LYS A 25 -7.29 -1.08 -8.85
N ALA A 26 -7.26 -0.07 -9.73
CA ALA A 26 -6.45 -0.09 -10.95
C ALA A 26 -4.95 -0.19 -10.65
N ALA A 27 -4.48 0.41 -9.55
CA ALA A 27 -3.07 0.36 -9.13
C ALA A 27 -2.68 -0.93 -8.40
N ALA A 28 -3.62 -1.62 -7.75
CA ALA A 28 -3.32 -2.76 -6.87
C ALA A 28 -3.06 -4.08 -7.61
N SER A 29 -3.51 -4.23 -8.85
CA SER A 29 -3.42 -5.49 -9.60
C SER A 29 -2.96 -5.27 -11.04
N THR A 30 -1.95 -6.02 -11.47
CA THR A 30 -1.52 -6.09 -12.87
C THR A 30 -2.65 -6.55 -13.79
N THR A 31 -3.60 -7.34 -13.29
CA THR A 31 -4.74 -7.86 -14.04
C THR A 31 -5.85 -6.82 -14.22
N GLN A 32 -5.91 -5.80 -13.36
CA GLN A 32 -6.89 -4.70 -13.45
C GLN A 32 -6.33 -3.45 -14.14
N SER A 33 -5.02 -3.42 -14.38
CA SER A 33 -4.39 -2.37 -15.18
C SER A 33 -4.64 -2.58 -16.68
N SER A 34 -4.71 -1.47 -17.42
CA SER A 34 -4.79 -1.55 -18.87
C SER A 34 -3.48 -2.08 -19.47
N PRO A 35 -3.53 -2.83 -20.59
CA PRO A 35 -2.32 -3.21 -21.33
C PRO A 35 -1.51 -1.99 -21.78
N ASN A 36 -0.17 -2.11 -21.80
CA ASN A 36 0.72 -1.01 -22.18
C ASN A 36 0.37 -0.35 -23.52
N HIS A 37 -0.04 -1.11 -24.54
CA HIS A 37 -0.41 -0.55 -25.85
C HIS A 37 -1.65 0.37 -25.80
N LYS A 38 -2.47 0.30 -24.74
CA LYS A 38 -3.61 1.21 -24.51
C LYS A 38 -3.25 2.39 -23.61
N LEU A 39 -2.04 2.40 -23.07
CA LEU A 39 -1.55 3.46 -22.18
C LEU A 39 -0.66 4.43 -22.95
N PRO A 40 -0.63 5.72 -22.55
CA PRO A 40 0.39 6.66 -22.98
C PRO A 40 1.80 6.12 -22.71
N SER A 41 2.76 6.44 -23.59
CA SER A 41 4.14 5.93 -23.50
C SER A 41 4.84 6.28 -22.19
N GLN A 42 4.44 7.39 -21.56
CA GLN A 42 4.92 7.83 -20.25
C GLN A 42 4.58 6.84 -19.13
N LEU A 43 3.52 6.04 -19.28
CA LEU A 43 3.05 5.07 -18.28
C LEU A 43 3.54 3.64 -18.56
N HIS A 44 4.33 3.41 -19.62
CA HIS A 44 4.87 2.08 -19.93
C HIS A 44 5.95 1.64 -18.94
N LYS A 45 6.62 2.61 -18.30
CA LYS A 45 7.67 2.35 -17.32
C LYS A 45 7.04 2.30 -15.93
N PRO A 46 7.44 1.33 -15.09
CA PRO A 46 6.98 1.28 -13.71
C PRO A 46 7.49 2.52 -12.96
N LEU A 47 6.66 3.03 -12.05
CA LEU A 47 7.06 4.12 -11.17
C LEU A 47 8.21 3.66 -10.26
N PRO A 48 9.18 4.55 -9.96
CA PRO A 48 10.23 4.24 -9.01
C PRO A 48 9.63 3.92 -7.64
N ARG A 49 10.22 2.95 -6.96
CA ARG A 49 9.80 2.59 -5.60
C ARG A 49 10.20 3.71 -4.64
N SER A 50 9.24 4.15 -3.83
CA SER A 50 9.55 5.09 -2.74
C SER A 50 10.50 4.44 -1.73
N ARG A 51 11.56 5.15 -1.35
CA ARG A 51 12.51 4.73 -0.31
C ARG A 51 11.80 4.43 1.00
N THR A 52 10.84 5.25 1.40
CA THR A 52 10.09 5.06 2.65
C THR A 52 9.25 3.79 2.62
N SER A 53 8.62 3.50 1.47
CA SER A 53 7.85 2.27 1.28
C SER A 53 8.74 1.04 1.41
N VAL A 54 9.92 1.02 0.77
CA VAL A 54 10.88 -0.10 0.84
C VAL A 54 11.38 -0.34 2.27
N VAL A 55 11.76 0.73 2.97
CA VAL A 55 12.20 0.63 4.37
C VAL A 55 11.08 0.09 5.26
N ARG A 56 9.85 0.59 5.08
CA ARG A 56 8.70 0.16 5.88
C ARG A 56 8.36 -1.32 5.65
N THR A 57 8.41 -1.80 4.40
CA THR A 57 8.16 -3.23 4.12
C THR A 57 9.24 -4.11 4.72
N PHE A 58 10.51 -3.70 4.66
CA PHE A 58 11.60 -4.45 5.26
C PHE A 58 11.51 -4.48 6.79
N LYS A 59 11.23 -3.34 7.44
CA LYS A 59 11.02 -3.28 8.89
C LYS A 59 9.87 -4.18 9.35
N ARG A 60 8.74 -4.15 8.65
CA ARG A 60 7.59 -5.03 8.94
C ARG A 60 7.97 -6.51 8.89
N GLU A 61 8.78 -6.89 7.91
CA GLU A 61 9.26 -8.26 7.78
C GLU A 61 10.24 -8.64 8.91
N LEU A 62 11.11 -7.73 9.34
CA LEU A 62 11.97 -7.95 10.51
C LEU A 62 11.17 -8.12 11.79
N GLU A 63 10.17 -7.27 12.02
CA GLU A 63 9.27 -7.37 13.18
C GLU A 63 8.51 -8.70 13.20
N ARG A 64 8.03 -9.15 12.04
CA ARG A 64 7.38 -10.46 11.90
C ARG A 64 8.33 -11.60 12.30
N ARG A 65 9.54 -11.63 11.72
CA ARG A 65 10.53 -12.68 12.04
C ARG A 65 10.95 -12.63 13.51
N HIS A 66 11.09 -11.44 14.07
CA HIS A 66 11.40 -11.28 15.48
C HIS A 66 10.26 -11.84 16.35
N ALA A 67 9.00 -11.54 16.01
CA ALA A 67 7.85 -12.08 16.73
C ALA A 67 7.77 -13.61 16.63
N ASP A 68 8.03 -14.18 15.45
CA ASP A 68 8.03 -15.62 15.23
C ASP A 68 9.17 -16.29 16.04
N GLY A 69 10.40 -15.78 15.93
CA GLY A 69 11.55 -16.30 16.69
C GLY A 69 11.43 -16.09 18.21
N TRP A 70 10.80 -15.00 18.65
CA TRP A 70 10.47 -14.80 20.06
C TRP A 70 9.55 -15.90 20.56
N LYS A 71 8.44 -16.17 19.83
CA LYS A 71 7.46 -17.21 20.18
C LYS A 71 8.07 -18.61 20.28
N GLU A 72 9.05 -18.91 19.43
CA GLU A 72 9.76 -20.20 19.43
C GLU A 72 10.80 -20.31 20.57
N SER A 73 11.18 -19.20 21.19
CA SER A 73 12.21 -19.22 22.22
C SER A 73 11.72 -19.86 23.54
N PRO A 74 12.58 -20.59 24.26
CA PRO A 74 12.24 -21.11 25.60
C PRO A 74 11.88 -20.01 26.60
N ARG A 75 12.38 -18.79 26.37
CA ARG A 75 12.09 -17.62 27.22
C ARG A 75 10.66 -17.16 27.05
N TYR A 76 10.11 -17.18 25.84
CA TYR A 76 8.70 -16.84 25.63
C TYR A 76 7.76 -17.76 26.41
N ALA A 77 8.05 -19.06 26.50
CA ALA A 77 7.26 -19.97 27.33
C ALA A 77 7.25 -19.55 28.81
N LYS A 78 8.36 -19.03 29.33
CA LYS A 78 8.46 -18.52 30.71
C LYS A 78 7.78 -17.17 30.91
N PHE A 79 7.83 -16.30 29.89
CA PHE A 79 7.30 -14.93 29.96
C PHE A 79 5.86 -14.78 29.45
N ARG A 80 5.26 -15.82 28.86
CA ARG A 80 3.87 -15.81 28.36
C ARG A 80 2.82 -15.35 29.37
N GLY A 81 3.04 -15.63 30.66
CA GLY A 81 2.08 -15.36 31.73
C GLY A 81 2.35 -14.10 32.54
N ILE A 82 3.33 -13.29 32.12
CA ILE A 82 3.69 -12.04 32.78
C ILE A 82 3.15 -10.92 31.90
N ASP A 83 2.19 -10.16 32.42
CA ASP A 83 1.65 -8.93 31.83
C ASP A 83 2.56 -7.74 32.16
#